data_AF-A0AAE1T1P5-F1
#
_entry.id   AF-A0AAE1T1P5-F1
#
_cell.length_a   1.000
_cell.length_b   1.000
_cell.length_c   1.000
_cell.angle_alpha   90.00
_cell.angle_beta   90.00
_cell.angle_gamma   90.00
#
_symmetry.space_group_name_H-M   'P 1'
#
loop_
_entity.id
_entity.type
_entity.pdbx_description
1 polymer ?
#
loop_
_entity_poly.entity_id
_entity_poly.type
_entity_poly.pdbx_seq_one_letter_code
_entity_poly.pdbx_strand_id
1 'polypeptide(L)'
;MGQVVEEENGEKETKTQEERDVEKGEMDSQQRGFHSQPPPPGSGSENFHMSRMQRLSATNPLRLVMNAGTRVASPSPYHAPAPPPPQHQHRSFPTPFQHRPSPPPVVPPPAQNHPSPAPSQTRSTLATTPQQPSVITLNSRSYTNKFSLFLFLVHMIAAIGLVCFLVFKGVQGLLEAGAAQRKEKRLLKYFLPQVEAASLLSITLAFTWQKAMRLWPTFMVHFVLWGSFIFTLSAGILLICFQRPATDGVGVVFIMFAIGNGLYSCWVTPRIKFCTKILIKSLEPVPKFGDLNRPTYVTLFAGFLWMSMWILALIGAINFYFPPLIIILLVLSMAWVTEVMRNVVNLTVSRVIALYYLRGMQSSTQFCFQRALSVNLGSACFGSLFVPAIEALRIVARGLNLLEGEDEFMFCCAHCGLKIMDSIFKRGNGWAYVQIATYGKSFVKASQDTWELFEKREMETIVDSDMTSAICFLTGVCSGSICVIVVGAWTFTVYPNFTATLSLLSAYIGYLLTRIAMALPHACVSSYYVCYAENPDNRLFDKTIPERLNMMKSDRDVIVPTPRSVPSRFAR
;
A
#
# COMPACT_ATOMS: atom_id res chain seq x y z
N MET A 1 89.31 -4.01 4.43
CA MET A 1 88.88 -2.66 4.00
C MET A 1 87.37 -2.61 4.23
N GLY A 2 86.85 -2.33 5.44
CA GLY A 2 86.91 -1.08 6.21
C GLY A 2 85.64 -0.27 5.87
N GLN A 3 84.47 -0.50 6.50
CA GLN A 3 83.96 0.05 7.77
C GLN A 3 84.21 1.56 7.96
N VAL A 4 83.16 2.35 8.20
CA VAL A 4 82.94 3.21 9.39
C VAL A 4 81.47 3.68 9.45
N VAL A 5 80.95 3.72 10.68
CA VAL A 5 79.64 4.14 11.24
C VAL A 5 79.89 5.36 12.16
N GLU A 6 78.84 5.98 12.72
CA GLU A 6 78.77 6.99 13.82
C GLU A 6 78.44 8.41 13.35
N GLU A 7 77.67 9.28 14.04
CA GLU A 7 76.84 9.32 15.28
C GLU A 7 76.06 10.68 15.18
N GLU A 8 74.77 10.79 15.53
CA GLU A 8 74.12 11.12 16.83
C GLU A 8 74.12 12.62 17.28
N ASN A 9 72.98 13.03 17.88
CA ASN A 9 72.58 14.25 18.64
C ASN A 9 71.54 15.16 17.94
N GLY A 10 70.47 15.65 18.58
CA GLY A 10 70.05 15.63 19.99
C GLY A 10 69.24 16.90 20.33
N GLU A 11 68.00 16.71 20.77
CA GLU A 11 67.14 17.51 21.69
C GLU A 11 66.74 19.01 21.52
N LYS A 12 65.41 19.19 21.66
CA LYS A 12 64.62 20.11 22.55
C LYS A 12 64.28 21.58 22.18
N GLU A 13 62.94 21.78 22.19
CA GLU A 13 62.11 22.83 22.84
C GLU A 13 62.61 24.30 22.88
N THR A 14 61.74 25.26 22.53
CA THR A 14 61.11 26.22 23.48
C THR A 14 60.02 27.04 22.75
N LYS A 15 59.07 27.54 23.54
CA LYS A 15 57.74 28.06 23.25
C LYS A 15 57.70 29.59 23.56
N THR A 16 56.78 30.31 22.91
CA THR A 16 56.01 31.50 23.39
C THR A 16 56.55 32.95 23.20
N GLN A 17 55.69 33.80 22.61
CA GLN A 17 55.36 35.21 22.97
C GLN A 17 54.13 35.65 22.11
N GLU A 18 52.89 35.90 22.60
CA GLU A 18 52.31 37.09 23.29
C GLU A 18 52.53 38.43 22.54
N GLU A 19 51.61 39.40 22.33
CA GLU A 19 50.37 39.84 23.03
C GLU A 19 49.67 41.02 22.25
N ARG A 20 48.36 41.29 22.51
CA ARG A 20 47.64 42.61 22.58
C ARG A 20 46.10 42.42 22.71
N ASP A 21 45.46 42.72 23.86
CA ASP A 21 44.88 44.00 24.36
C ASP A 21 43.45 44.33 23.82
N VAL A 22 42.41 44.80 24.55
CA VAL A 22 42.26 45.45 25.88
C VAL A 22 40.76 45.63 26.31
N GLU A 23 40.51 45.64 27.64
CA GLU A 23 39.42 46.25 28.50
C GLU A 23 37.90 46.00 28.24
N LYS A 24 36.96 45.98 29.22
CA LYS A 24 36.85 46.63 30.56
C LYS A 24 35.65 46.06 31.37
N GLY A 25 35.69 46.13 32.71
CA GLY A 25 34.48 46.36 33.56
C GLY A 25 34.22 45.43 34.76
N GLU A 26 34.54 45.91 35.96
CA GLU A 26 34.30 45.35 37.30
C GLU A 26 32.82 45.34 37.74
N MET A 27 32.40 44.44 38.65
CA MET A 27 32.08 44.81 40.05
C MET A 27 31.70 43.63 40.95
N ASP A 28 32.23 43.78 42.16
CA ASP A 28 32.25 43.03 43.40
C ASP A 28 30.88 42.64 44.02
N SER A 29 30.85 41.57 44.84
CA SER A 29 30.35 41.61 46.24
C SER A 29 30.02 40.23 46.88
N GLN A 30 30.86 39.88 47.88
CA GLN A 30 30.53 39.35 49.23
C GLN A 30 30.00 37.90 49.48
N GLN A 31 30.98 36.99 49.61
CA GLN A 31 31.39 36.18 50.79
C GLN A 31 30.55 36.09 52.10
N ARG A 32 30.34 34.83 52.58
CA ARG A 32 30.42 34.24 53.97
C ARG A 32 29.38 33.09 54.11
N GLY A 33 29.57 31.94 54.74
CA GLY A 33 30.65 31.28 55.50
C GLY A 33 30.07 29.99 56.15
N PHE A 34 30.90 28.93 56.24
CA PHE A 34 30.86 27.72 57.10
C PHE A 34 29.58 27.26 57.84
N HIS A 35 29.18 25.98 57.71
CA HIS A 35 29.43 24.90 58.70
C HIS A 35 28.81 23.54 58.29
N SER A 36 29.45 22.47 58.77
CA SER A 36 29.18 21.06 58.49
C SER A 36 28.19 20.44 59.49
N GLN A 37 27.21 19.67 59.03
CA GLN A 37 26.58 18.56 59.79
C GLN A 37 25.86 17.58 58.85
N PRO A 38 25.88 16.25 59.12
CA PRO A 38 25.34 15.22 58.22
C PRO A 38 23.85 14.94 58.48
N PRO A 39 23.05 14.53 57.47
CA PRO A 39 21.66 14.14 57.69
C PRO A 39 21.50 12.62 57.97
N PRO A 40 20.38 12.20 58.58
CA PRO A 40 20.15 10.84 59.08
C PRO A 40 19.72 9.86 57.96
N PRO A 41 19.72 8.53 58.22
CA PRO A 41 19.35 7.54 57.22
C PRO A 41 17.82 7.36 57.17
N GLY A 42 17.23 7.37 55.98
CA GLY A 42 15.89 6.79 55.79
C GLY A 42 15.00 7.45 54.74
N SER A 43 14.65 6.64 53.73
CA SER A 43 13.48 6.74 52.85
C SER A 43 13.51 7.69 51.63
N GLY A 44 13.39 7.08 50.45
CA GLY A 44 12.54 7.62 49.39
C GLY A 44 13.22 8.21 48.15
N SER A 45 13.91 7.38 47.36
CA SER A 45 14.24 7.67 45.94
C SER A 45 12.98 7.78 45.03
N GLU A 46 11.77 7.68 45.57
CA GLU A 46 10.51 7.73 44.79
C GLU A 46 9.99 9.15 44.58
N ASN A 47 10.34 10.11 45.43
CA ASN A 47 9.75 11.46 45.36
C ASN A 47 10.39 12.39 44.33
N PHE A 48 11.59 12.09 43.83
CA PHE A 48 12.22 12.90 42.78
C PHE A 48 11.70 12.55 41.36
N HIS A 49 11.19 11.34 41.16
CA HIS A 49 10.61 10.91 39.89
C HIS A 49 9.15 11.32 39.70
N MET A 50 8.39 11.54 40.77
CA MET A 50 6.98 11.97 40.72
C MET A 50 6.80 13.39 40.16
N SER A 51 7.70 14.32 40.48
CA SER A 51 7.58 15.74 40.08
C SER A 51 7.82 15.97 38.58
N ARG A 52 8.44 15.02 37.87
CA ARG A 52 8.60 15.07 36.41
C ARG A 52 7.49 14.32 35.65
N MET A 53 6.71 13.49 36.34
CA MET A 53 5.58 12.72 35.78
C MET A 53 4.22 13.43 35.87
N GLN A 54 4.15 14.61 36.51
CA GLN A 54 2.95 15.45 36.53
C GLN A 54 2.73 16.28 35.24
N ARG A 55 3.61 16.17 34.23
CA ARG A 55 3.42 16.78 32.89
C ARG A 55 2.67 15.89 31.89
N LEU A 56 1.98 14.85 32.36
CA LEU A 56 1.12 14.04 31.49
C LEU A 56 -0.35 14.35 31.81
N SER A 57 -1.05 14.89 30.80
CA SER A 57 -2.48 15.17 30.82
C SER A 57 -3.30 13.96 31.28
N ALA A 58 -4.40 14.21 31.99
CA ALA A 58 -5.28 13.20 32.58
C ALA A 58 -5.93 12.24 31.56
N THR A 59 -5.82 12.55 30.26
CA THR A 59 -6.34 11.76 29.13
C THR A 59 -5.27 10.95 28.39
N ASN A 60 -4.02 10.93 28.87
CA ASN A 60 -2.95 10.18 28.20
C ASN A 60 -3.11 8.65 28.39
N PRO A 61 -3.15 7.85 27.29
CA PRO A 61 -3.37 6.40 27.36
C PRO A 61 -2.24 5.63 28.07
N LEU A 62 -1.00 6.14 28.10
CA LEU A 62 0.12 5.51 28.81
C LEU A 62 -0.05 5.58 30.33
N ARG A 63 -0.70 6.64 30.84
CA ARG A 63 -0.98 6.78 32.28
C ARG A 63 -2.12 5.85 32.74
N LEU A 64 -3.11 5.62 31.87
CA LEU A 64 -4.23 4.71 32.14
C LEU A 64 -3.78 3.24 32.23
N VAL A 65 -2.84 2.83 31.39
CA VAL A 65 -2.27 1.47 31.43
C VAL A 65 -1.39 1.25 32.67
N MET A 66 -0.65 2.27 33.11
CA MET A 66 0.18 2.18 34.33
C MET A 66 -0.66 2.16 35.62
N ASN A 67 -1.77 2.90 35.69
CA ASN A 67 -2.66 2.90 36.86
C ASN A 67 -3.55 1.64 36.96
N ALA A 68 -3.75 0.92 35.85
CA ALA A 68 -4.47 -0.36 35.86
C ALA A 68 -3.64 -1.50 36.48
N GLY A 69 -2.31 -1.36 36.53
CA GLY A 69 -1.39 -2.39 37.04
C GLY A 69 -1.20 -2.44 38.56
N THR A 70 -1.74 -1.49 39.33
CA THR A 70 -1.45 -1.34 40.78
C THR A 70 -2.63 -1.58 41.73
N ARG A 71 -3.75 -2.17 41.28
CA ARG A 71 -4.84 -2.57 42.20
C ARG A 71 -4.81 -4.06 42.53
N VAL A 72 -4.12 -4.40 43.62
CA VAL A 72 -4.28 -5.67 44.34
C VAL A 72 -5.38 -5.52 45.41
N ALA A 73 -6.13 -6.59 45.64
CA ALA A 73 -7.40 -6.66 46.37
C ALA A 73 -7.30 -6.50 47.90
N SER A 74 -8.36 -5.94 48.52
CA SER A 74 -8.77 -6.10 49.94
C SER A 74 -10.19 -5.52 50.19
N PRO A 75 -10.91 -5.94 51.26
CA PRO A 75 -12.26 -6.50 51.16
C PRO A 75 -13.45 -5.58 51.53
N SER A 76 -14.66 -6.04 51.15
CA SER A 76 -15.97 -5.39 51.29
C SER A 76 -16.47 -5.15 52.73
N PRO A 77 -17.36 -4.15 52.92
CA PRO A 77 -18.37 -4.16 53.99
C PRO A 77 -19.78 -4.48 53.48
N TYR A 78 -20.52 -5.19 54.32
CA TYR A 78 -21.92 -5.62 54.23
C TYR A 78 -22.93 -4.46 54.33
N HIS A 79 -24.07 -4.54 53.61
CA HIS A 79 -25.41 -4.37 54.21
C HIS A 79 -26.59 -4.75 53.27
N ALA A 80 -27.36 -5.73 53.75
CA ALA A 80 -28.81 -6.05 53.74
C ALA A 80 -29.78 -5.81 52.52
N PRO A 81 -30.80 -6.70 52.31
CA PRO A 81 -31.70 -6.73 51.14
C PRO A 81 -33.17 -6.31 51.42
N ALA A 82 -33.93 -5.96 50.37
CA ALA A 82 -35.40 -5.78 50.41
C ALA A 82 -36.04 -5.98 48.99
N PRO A 83 -37.38 -6.11 48.81
CA PRO A 83 -38.09 -7.34 48.39
C PRO A 83 -38.86 -7.24 47.03
N PRO A 84 -39.56 -8.30 46.54
CA PRO A 84 -40.19 -8.34 45.21
C PRO A 84 -41.76 -8.21 45.26
N PRO A 85 -42.53 -8.47 44.17
CA PRO A 85 -43.41 -7.52 43.45
C PRO A 85 -44.93 -7.74 43.71
N PRO A 86 -45.85 -7.12 42.93
CA PRO A 86 -47.11 -7.80 42.62
C PRO A 86 -47.53 -7.83 41.13
N GLN A 87 -48.21 -8.93 40.80
CA GLN A 87 -48.87 -9.31 39.55
C GLN A 87 -50.22 -8.60 39.36
N HIS A 88 -50.69 -8.45 38.12
CA HIS A 88 -52.13 -8.47 37.83
C HIS A 88 -52.46 -9.16 36.49
N GLN A 89 -53.65 -9.75 36.49
CA GLN A 89 -54.13 -10.93 35.76
C GLN A 89 -54.72 -10.67 34.36
N HIS A 90 -54.75 -11.77 33.59
CA HIS A 90 -55.58 -12.04 32.42
C HIS A 90 -57.08 -11.72 32.57
N ARG A 91 -57.69 -11.28 31.46
CA ARG A 91 -59.08 -11.62 31.14
C ARG A 91 -59.27 -11.82 29.63
N SER A 92 -60.07 -12.82 29.29
CA SER A 92 -60.23 -13.50 28.01
C SER A 92 -61.64 -13.31 27.42
N PHE A 93 -61.71 -13.09 26.08
CA PHE A 93 -62.77 -13.39 25.07
C PHE A 93 -64.24 -12.91 25.30
N PRO A 94 -65.16 -12.89 24.28
CA PRO A 94 -65.11 -13.43 22.91
C PRO A 94 -65.62 -12.52 21.75
N THR A 95 -65.35 -12.96 20.52
CA THR A 95 -65.97 -12.57 19.22
C THR A 95 -67.44 -12.99 19.09
N PRO A 96 -68.19 -12.37 18.15
CA PRO A 96 -68.89 -13.19 17.17
C PRO A 96 -68.79 -12.71 15.70
N PHE A 97 -68.87 -13.70 14.81
CA PHE A 97 -68.93 -13.63 13.35
C PHE A 97 -70.17 -12.87 12.82
N GLN A 98 -70.03 -12.17 11.69
CA GLN A 98 -71.13 -11.93 10.74
C GLN A 98 -70.64 -11.90 9.29
N HIS A 99 -71.54 -12.34 8.40
CA HIS A 99 -71.36 -12.75 7.00
C HIS A 99 -71.16 -11.61 5.96
N ARG A 100 -70.49 -11.99 4.85
CA ARG A 100 -70.50 -11.57 3.41
C ARG A 100 -71.72 -10.73 2.90
N PRO A 101 -71.70 -10.10 1.68
CA PRO A 101 -70.94 -10.44 0.46
C PRO A 101 -70.36 -9.28 -0.42
N SER A 102 -69.60 -9.70 -1.43
CA SER A 102 -68.89 -8.97 -2.50
C SER A 102 -69.81 -8.42 -3.63
N PRO A 103 -69.43 -7.35 -4.35
CA PRO A 103 -70.08 -6.95 -5.60
C PRO A 103 -69.40 -7.53 -6.88
N PRO A 104 -70.11 -7.55 -8.04
CA PRO A 104 -69.87 -8.48 -9.15
C PRO A 104 -68.92 -7.98 -10.27
N PRO A 105 -68.50 -8.87 -11.19
CA PRO A 105 -67.64 -8.52 -12.34
C PRO A 105 -68.45 -7.98 -13.54
N VAL A 106 -67.87 -7.06 -14.31
CA VAL A 106 -68.42 -6.53 -15.56
C VAL A 106 -67.84 -7.30 -16.76
N VAL A 107 -68.73 -7.76 -17.62
CA VAL A 107 -68.48 -8.51 -18.88
C VAL A 107 -68.37 -7.54 -20.07
N PRO A 108 -67.53 -7.78 -21.08
CA PRO A 108 -67.41 -6.92 -22.27
C PRO A 108 -68.37 -7.36 -23.41
N PRO A 109 -68.79 -6.46 -24.32
CA PRO A 109 -69.56 -6.82 -25.51
C PRO A 109 -68.67 -7.12 -26.74
N PRO A 110 -69.22 -7.80 -27.78
CA PRO A 110 -68.45 -8.51 -28.80
C PRO A 110 -68.13 -7.70 -30.07
N ALA A 111 -67.23 -8.27 -30.87
CA ALA A 111 -66.66 -7.74 -32.11
C ALA A 111 -67.64 -7.63 -33.30
N GLN A 112 -67.43 -6.62 -34.14
CA GLN A 112 -67.92 -6.56 -35.53
C GLN A 112 -66.79 -6.12 -36.47
N ASN A 113 -66.66 -6.84 -37.60
CA ASN A 113 -65.74 -6.60 -38.71
C ASN A 113 -66.22 -5.45 -39.61
N HIS A 114 -65.30 -4.58 -40.06
CA HIS A 114 -65.02 -4.19 -41.48
C HIS A 114 -64.09 -2.93 -41.58
N PRO A 115 -63.51 -2.61 -42.75
CA PRO A 115 -62.07 -2.30 -42.92
C PRO A 115 -61.68 -0.80 -42.93
N SER A 116 -60.35 -0.56 -42.95
CA SER A 116 -59.59 0.72 -42.90
C SER A 116 -60.04 1.82 -43.88
N PRO A 117 -59.70 3.11 -43.65
CA PRO A 117 -58.35 3.64 -43.96
C PRO A 117 -57.78 4.68 -42.96
N ALA A 118 -56.45 4.85 -42.96
CA ALA A 118 -55.75 5.98 -42.34
C ALA A 118 -56.07 7.29 -43.12
N PRO A 119 -55.98 8.51 -42.54
CA PRO A 119 -54.66 9.12 -42.27
C PRO A 119 -54.59 10.16 -41.13
N SER A 120 -53.35 10.62 -40.92
CA SER A 120 -52.93 11.98 -40.52
C SER A 120 -52.58 12.27 -39.05
N GLN A 121 -51.35 12.76 -38.92
CA GLN A 121 -50.64 13.21 -37.74
C GLN A 121 -51.23 14.51 -37.18
N THR A 122 -51.36 14.65 -35.85
CA THR A 122 -51.18 15.95 -35.18
C THR A 122 -50.67 15.77 -33.74
N ARG A 123 -49.37 16.03 -33.57
CA ARG A 123 -48.68 16.77 -32.48
C ARG A 123 -49.26 16.76 -31.04
N SER A 124 -48.57 16.00 -30.19
CA SER A 124 -48.02 16.34 -28.86
C SER A 124 -48.91 16.97 -27.78
N THR A 125 -49.15 16.20 -26.72
CA THR A 125 -49.16 16.69 -25.32
C THR A 125 -48.41 15.71 -24.42
N LEU A 126 -47.52 16.27 -23.58
CA LEU A 126 -46.62 15.59 -22.65
C LEU A 126 -47.29 14.46 -21.85
N ALA A 127 -46.68 13.27 -21.91
CA ALA A 127 -46.72 12.30 -20.83
C ALA A 127 -45.29 12.10 -20.34
N THR A 128 -45.01 12.56 -19.13
CA THR A 128 -43.74 12.38 -18.42
C THR A 128 -43.55 10.89 -18.15
N THR A 129 -42.76 10.22 -18.99
CA THR A 129 -42.31 8.86 -18.71
C THR A 129 -41.42 8.88 -17.45
N PRO A 130 -41.58 7.95 -16.50
CA PRO A 130 -40.60 7.78 -15.43
C PRO A 130 -39.24 7.52 -16.07
N GLN A 131 -38.22 8.28 -15.70
CA GLN A 131 -36.84 8.02 -16.13
C GLN A 131 -36.49 6.57 -15.81
N GLN A 132 -36.43 5.73 -16.84
CA GLN A 132 -35.69 4.47 -16.76
C GLN A 132 -34.25 4.82 -16.37
N PRO A 133 -33.64 4.13 -15.38
CA PRO A 133 -32.24 4.34 -15.07
C PRO A 133 -31.44 4.09 -16.36
N SER A 134 -30.69 5.10 -16.78
CA SER A 134 -29.81 5.06 -17.95
C SER A 134 -29.08 3.72 -17.97
N VAL A 135 -29.26 2.93 -19.04
CA VAL A 135 -28.46 1.71 -19.24
C VAL A 135 -27.02 2.16 -19.42
N ILE A 136 -26.25 2.18 -18.33
CA ILE A 136 -24.84 2.58 -18.35
C ILE A 136 -24.13 1.59 -19.27
N THR A 137 -23.67 2.06 -20.43
CA THR A 137 -23.08 1.21 -21.46
C THR A 137 -21.72 0.68 -20.99
N LEU A 138 -21.64 -0.60 -20.61
CA LEU A 138 -20.39 -1.29 -20.19
C LEU A 138 -19.35 -1.51 -21.31
N ASN A 139 -19.66 -1.05 -22.52
CA ASN A 139 -18.86 -1.20 -23.72
C ASN A 139 -18.50 0.15 -24.36
N SER A 140 -18.20 1.17 -23.54
CA SER A 140 -17.59 2.40 -24.08
C SER A 140 -16.36 2.03 -24.93
N ARG A 141 -16.29 2.50 -26.17
CA ARG A 141 -15.15 2.27 -27.07
C ARG A 141 -14.12 3.41 -27.03
N SER A 142 -14.39 4.47 -26.28
CA SER A 142 -13.50 5.63 -26.20
C SER A 142 -12.25 5.32 -25.38
N TYR A 143 -11.08 5.61 -25.93
CA TYR A 143 -9.82 5.62 -25.20
C TYR A 143 -9.90 6.53 -23.98
N THR A 144 -9.43 6.04 -22.84
CA THR A 144 -9.37 6.81 -21.61
C THR A 144 -8.06 7.59 -21.52
N ASN A 145 -8.10 8.82 -20.99
CA ASN A 145 -6.91 9.65 -20.72
C ASN A 145 -5.85 9.68 -21.86
N LYS A 146 -6.26 10.16 -23.05
CA LYS A 146 -5.44 10.17 -24.27
C LYS A 146 -4.05 10.82 -24.10
N PHE A 147 -3.95 11.90 -23.31
CA PHE A 147 -2.68 12.57 -23.06
C PHE A 147 -1.68 11.68 -22.32
N SER A 148 -2.13 10.96 -21.28
CA SER A 148 -1.26 10.05 -20.54
C SER A 148 -0.86 8.84 -21.39
N LEU A 149 -1.76 8.34 -22.25
CA LEU A 149 -1.44 7.30 -23.22
C LEU A 149 -0.34 7.77 -24.18
N PHE A 150 -0.48 8.97 -24.75
CA PHE A 150 0.52 9.56 -25.65
C PHE A 150 1.89 9.69 -24.96
N LEU A 151 1.92 10.26 -23.75
CA LEU A 151 3.14 10.43 -22.97
C LEU A 151 3.82 9.08 -22.64
N PHE A 152 3.03 8.04 -22.31
CA PHE A 152 3.57 6.70 -22.10
C PHE A 152 4.11 6.05 -23.38
N LEU A 153 3.44 6.22 -24.52
CA LEU A 153 3.92 5.68 -25.80
C LEU A 153 5.24 6.33 -26.23
N VAL A 154 5.35 7.66 -26.11
CA VAL A 154 6.60 8.39 -26.38
C VAL A 154 7.70 7.90 -25.44
N HIS A 155 7.40 7.74 -24.15
CA HIS A 155 8.31 7.17 -23.17
C HIS A 155 8.77 5.76 -23.55
N MET A 156 7.85 4.88 -23.96
CA MET A 156 8.18 3.50 -24.33
C MET A 156 9.09 3.45 -25.57
N ILE A 157 8.83 4.26 -26.59
CA ILE A 157 9.69 4.34 -27.78
C ILE A 157 11.08 4.84 -27.39
N ALA A 158 11.16 5.90 -26.57
CA ALA A 158 12.43 6.43 -26.09
C ALA A 158 13.18 5.42 -25.21
N ALA A 159 12.49 4.71 -24.32
CA ALA A 159 13.08 3.71 -23.44
C ALA A 159 13.61 2.50 -24.23
N ILE A 160 12.84 1.99 -25.20
CA ILE A 160 13.28 0.91 -26.09
C ILE A 160 14.50 1.36 -26.90
N GLY A 161 14.44 2.55 -27.52
CA GLY A 161 15.55 3.11 -28.28
C GLY A 161 16.82 3.27 -27.43
N LEU A 162 16.68 3.79 -26.21
CA LEU A 162 17.78 3.94 -25.25
C LEU A 162 18.35 2.59 -24.82
N VAL A 163 17.50 1.62 -24.45
CA VAL A 163 17.93 0.26 -24.06
C VAL A 163 18.69 -0.40 -25.21
N CYS A 164 18.13 -0.39 -26.43
CA CYS A 164 18.80 -0.95 -27.61
C CYS A 164 20.14 -0.26 -27.91
N PHE A 165 20.19 1.08 -27.82
CA PHE A 165 21.43 1.85 -28.00
C PHE A 165 22.48 1.51 -26.95
N LEU A 166 22.10 1.38 -25.68
CA LEU A 166 23.01 1.03 -24.59
C LEU A 166 23.50 -0.42 -24.71
N VAL A 167 22.64 -1.35 -25.09
CA VAL A 167 23.04 -2.73 -25.40
C VAL A 167 24.05 -2.74 -26.54
N PHE A 168 23.79 -2.00 -27.62
CA PHE A 168 24.74 -1.85 -28.73
C PHE A 168 26.07 -1.27 -28.25
N LYS A 169 26.05 -0.24 -27.40
CA LYS A 169 27.27 0.34 -26.81
C LYS A 169 28.04 -0.64 -25.94
N GLY A 170 27.34 -1.47 -25.16
CA GLY A 170 27.96 -2.56 -24.39
C GLY A 170 28.54 -3.67 -25.28
N VAL A 171 28.00 -3.89 -26.48
CA VAL A 171 28.62 -4.81 -27.45
C VAL A 171 29.83 -4.17 -28.14
N GLN A 172 29.75 -2.88 -28.48
CA GLN A 172 30.85 -2.13 -29.08
C GLN A 172 32.07 -2.08 -28.15
N GLY A 173 31.88 -1.80 -26.86
CA GLY A 173 32.96 -1.79 -25.87
C GLY A 173 33.66 -3.15 -25.72
N LEU A 174 32.98 -4.25 -26.06
CA LEU A 174 33.52 -5.60 -25.97
C LEU A 174 34.44 -5.91 -27.15
N LEU A 175 34.16 -5.29 -28.29
CA LEU A 175 34.93 -5.38 -29.53
C LEU A 175 36.15 -4.44 -29.53
N GLU A 176 36.07 -3.29 -28.86
CA GLU A 176 37.17 -2.34 -28.76
C GLU A 176 38.31 -2.87 -27.86
N ALA A 177 39.47 -3.15 -28.45
CA ALA A 177 40.64 -3.63 -27.70
C ALA A 177 41.12 -2.56 -26.70
N GLY A 178 41.24 -2.91 -25.41
CA GLY A 178 41.78 -2.01 -24.41
C GLY A 178 41.19 -2.15 -23.00
N ALA A 179 41.19 -1.05 -22.24
CA ALA A 179 40.67 -1.01 -20.87
C ALA A 179 39.14 -1.23 -20.81
N ALA A 180 38.39 -0.76 -21.80
CA ALA A 180 36.94 -0.94 -21.91
C ALA A 180 36.55 -2.42 -22.02
N GLN A 181 37.15 -3.17 -22.94
CA GLN A 181 36.91 -4.61 -23.08
C GLN A 181 37.24 -5.40 -21.81
N ARG A 182 38.31 -5.07 -21.08
CA ARG A 182 38.63 -5.75 -19.81
C ARG A 182 37.58 -5.50 -18.73
N LYS A 183 37.06 -4.27 -18.65
CA LYS A 183 36.00 -3.89 -17.72
C LYS A 183 34.69 -4.61 -18.06
N GLU A 184 34.31 -4.65 -19.34
CA GLU A 184 33.10 -5.32 -19.79
C GLU A 184 33.16 -6.84 -19.67
N LYS A 185 34.28 -7.48 -20.04
CA LYS A 185 34.48 -8.92 -19.79
C LYS A 185 34.34 -9.27 -18.30
N ARG A 186 34.79 -8.38 -17.41
CA ARG A 186 34.63 -8.56 -15.96
C ARG A 186 33.15 -8.48 -15.55
N LEU A 187 32.41 -7.50 -16.06
CA LEU A 187 30.96 -7.37 -15.80
C LEU A 187 30.19 -8.57 -16.36
N LEU A 188 30.45 -8.99 -17.60
CA LEU A 188 29.80 -10.16 -18.19
C LEU A 188 30.10 -11.45 -17.40
N LYS A 189 31.30 -11.59 -16.84
CA LYS A 189 31.69 -12.80 -16.11
C LYS A 189 31.17 -12.84 -14.66
N TYR A 190 31.15 -11.71 -13.97
CA TYR A 190 30.92 -11.65 -12.52
C TYR A 190 29.69 -10.85 -12.08
N PHE A 191 28.99 -10.19 -13.01
CA PHE A 191 27.79 -9.41 -12.73
C PHE A 191 26.56 -10.03 -13.42
N LEU A 192 26.64 -10.27 -14.73
CA LEU A 192 25.49 -10.74 -15.53
C LEU A 192 24.88 -12.06 -15.03
N PRO A 193 25.66 -13.14 -14.74
CA PRO A 193 25.08 -14.41 -14.30
C PRO A 193 24.28 -14.29 -12.99
N GLN A 194 24.77 -13.47 -12.05
CA GLN A 194 24.15 -13.26 -10.75
C GLN A 194 22.82 -12.49 -10.88
N VAL A 195 22.76 -11.47 -11.73
CA VAL A 195 21.51 -10.71 -11.95
C VAL A 195 20.50 -11.52 -12.75
N GLU A 196 20.93 -12.25 -13.77
CA GLU A 196 20.03 -13.14 -14.51
C GLU A 196 19.50 -14.25 -13.60
N ALA A 197 20.34 -14.83 -12.73
CA ALA A 197 19.88 -15.75 -11.69
C ALA A 197 18.87 -15.10 -10.74
N ALA A 198 19.07 -13.83 -10.37
CA ALA A 198 18.11 -13.07 -9.58
C ALA A 198 16.76 -12.94 -10.30
N SER A 199 16.77 -12.66 -11.60
CA SER A 199 15.55 -12.53 -12.41
C SER A 199 14.79 -13.86 -12.53
N LEU A 200 15.50 -14.98 -12.69
CA LEU A 200 14.94 -16.34 -12.74
C LEU A 200 14.39 -16.78 -11.37
N LEU A 201 15.10 -16.46 -10.29
CA LEU A 201 14.60 -16.66 -8.93
C LEU A 201 13.34 -15.83 -8.69
N SER A 202 13.35 -14.57 -9.11
CA SER A 202 12.25 -13.62 -8.92
C SER A 202 10.98 -14.04 -9.66
N ILE A 203 11.07 -14.49 -10.91
CA ILE A 203 9.90 -14.96 -11.66
C ILE A 203 9.34 -16.25 -11.03
N THR A 204 10.21 -17.16 -10.56
CA THR A 204 9.80 -18.39 -9.87
C THR A 204 9.09 -18.08 -8.56
N LEU A 205 9.62 -17.14 -7.77
CA LEU A 205 8.98 -16.64 -6.56
C LEU A 205 7.63 -15.98 -6.89
N ALA A 206 7.55 -15.15 -7.92
CA ALA A 206 6.32 -14.49 -8.33
C ALA A 206 5.19 -15.49 -8.65
N PHE A 207 5.47 -16.55 -9.42
CA PHE A 207 4.52 -17.63 -9.67
C PHE A 207 4.12 -18.36 -8.39
N THR A 208 5.11 -18.67 -7.54
CA THR A 208 4.90 -19.38 -6.27
C THR A 208 4.02 -18.57 -5.32
N TRP A 209 4.32 -17.29 -5.12
CA TRP A 209 3.55 -16.37 -4.28
C TRP A 209 2.12 -16.21 -4.75
N GLN A 210 1.91 -16.00 -6.05
CA GLN A 210 0.56 -15.87 -6.60
C GLN A 210 -0.26 -17.15 -6.43
N LYS A 211 0.36 -18.32 -6.66
CA LYS A 211 -0.30 -19.61 -6.48
C LYS A 211 -0.62 -19.85 -5.01
N ALA A 212 0.34 -19.62 -4.12
CA ALA A 212 0.18 -19.82 -2.69
C ALA A 212 -0.91 -18.91 -2.09
N MET A 213 -0.96 -17.63 -2.48
CA MET A 213 -2.00 -16.69 -2.03
C MET A 213 -3.42 -17.12 -2.39
N ARG A 214 -3.59 -17.89 -3.48
CA ARG A 214 -4.88 -18.43 -3.90
C ARG A 214 -5.23 -19.75 -3.24
N LEU A 215 -4.24 -20.61 -2.99
CA LEU A 215 -4.46 -21.93 -2.40
C LEU A 215 -4.59 -21.88 -0.88
N TRP A 216 -3.78 -21.05 -0.23
CA TRP A 216 -3.68 -20.96 1.23
C TRP A 216 -3.75 -19.51 1.74
N PRO A 217 -4.81 -18.74 1.43
CA PRO A 217 -4.90 -17.32 1.79
C PRO A 217 -4.74 -17.08 3.30
N THR A 218 -5.34 -17.91 4.15
CA THR A 218 -5.23 -17.79 5.62
C THR A 218 -3.79 -17.88 6.10
N PHE A 219 -3.06 -18.91 5.67
CA PHE A 219 -1.66 -19.10 6.05
C PHE A 219 -0.79 -18.00 5.43
N MET A 220 -1.00 -17.69 4.16
CA MET A 220 -0.17 -16.73 3.42
C MET A 220 -0.24 -15.32 3.96
N VAL A 221 -1.39 -14.82 4.41
CA VAL A 221 -1.47 -13.48 5.02
C VAL A 221 -0.58 -13.39 6.27
N HIS A 222 -0.59 -14.40 7.13
CA HIS A 222 0.27 -14.44 8.32
C HIS A 222 1.75 -14.59 7.92
N PHE A 223 2.03 -15.48 6.98
CA PHE A 223 3.38 -15.72 6.49
C PHE A 223 3.99 -14.50 5.81
N VAL A 224 3.22 -13.72 5.05
CA VAL A 224 3.73 -12.50 4.41
C VAL A 224 4.02 -11.42 5.44
N LEU A 225 3.14 -11.22 6.43
CA LEU A 225 3.35 -10.20 7.48
C LEU A 225 4.61 -10.50 8.29
N TRP A 226 4.70 -11.69 8.88
CA TRP A 226 5.83 -12.06 9.74
C TRP A 226 7.08 -12.48 8.95
N GLY A 227 6.90 -13.18 7.83
CA GLY A 227 8.00 -13.59 6.96
C GLY A 227 8.72 -12.41 6.32
N SER A 228 7.99 -11.35 5.92
CA SER A 228 8.63 -10.14 5.41
C SER A 228 9.58 -9.50 6.43
N PHE A 229 9.19 -9.46 7.71
CA PHE A 229 10.08 -9.03 8.80
C PHE A 229 11.34 -9.91 8.89
N ILE A 230 11.15 -11.23 8.97
CA ILE A 230 12.25 -12.20 9.15
C ILE A 230 13.23 -12.13 7.99
N PHE A 231 12.76 -12.27 6.74
CA PHE A 231 13.63 -12.29 5.57
C PHE A 231 14.36 -10.95 5.37
N THR A 232 13.69 -9.83 5.63
CA THR A 232 14.33 -8.51 5.51
C THR A 232 15.38 -8.29 6.59
N LEU A 233 15.12 -8.72 7.82
CA LEU A 233 16.10 -8.68 8.91
C LEU A 233 17.29 -9.58 8.60
N SER A 234 17.05 -10.81 8.15
CA SER A 234 18.12 -11.74 7.74
C SER A 234 18.96 -11.19 6.59
N ALA A 235 18.33 -10.57 5.58
CA ALA A 235 19.05 -9.91 4.49
C ALA A 235 19.94 -8.76 5.02
N GLY A 236 19.41 -7.93 5.93
CA GLY A 236 20.16 -6.83 6.54
C GLY A 236 21.36 -7.31 7.37
N ILE A 237 21.16 -8.31 8.22
CA ILE A 237 22.22 -8.93 9.03
C ILE A 237 23.29 -9.53 8.11
N LEU A 238 22.89 -10.29 7.09
CA LEU A 238 23.82 -10.90 6.14
C LEU A 238 24.72 -9.85 5.47
N LEU A 239 24.15 -8.72 5.04
CA LEU A 239 24.92 -7.64 4.40
C LEU A 239 25.93 -6.98 5.35
N ILE A 240 25.61 -6.85 6.64
CA ILE A 240 26.53 -6.34 7.66
C ILE A 240 27.62 -7.39 7.97
N CYS A 241 27.26 -8.67 7.99
CA CYS A 241 28.21 -9.76 8.22
C CYS A 241 29.31 -9.85 7.14
N PHE A 242 29.11 -9.25 5.96
CA PHE A 242 30.15 -9.15 4.94
C PHE A 242 31.29 -8.19 5.30
N GLN A 243 31.13 -7.34 6.33
CA GLN A 243 32.16 -6.42 6.85
C GLN A 243 32.77 -5.55 5.75
N ARG A 244 31.92 -4.93 4.93
CA ARG A 244 32.34 -4.04 3.84
C ARG A 244 31.56 -2.73 3.94
N PRO A 245 32.22 -1.56 3.85
CA PRO A 245 31.54 -0.27 3.98
C PRO A 245 30.35 -0.10 3.02
N ALA A 246 30.47 -0.63 1.80
CA ALA A 246 29.41 -0.56 0.80
C ALA A 246 28.18 -1.43 1.14
N THR A 247 28.36 -2.59 1.78
CA THR A 247 27.24 -3.47 2.18
C THR A 247 26.66 -3.08 3.52
N ASP A 248 27.47 -2.51 4.43
CA ASP A 248 27.04 -2.07 5.75
C ASP A 248 25.94 -1.00 5.65
N GLY A 249 26.11 -0.01 4.77
CA GLY A 249 25.10 1.03 4.55
C GLY A 249 23.77 0.45 4.05
N VAL A 250 23.81 -0.50 3.11
CA VAL A 250 22.60 -1.18 2.61
C VAL A 250 21.97 -2.05 3.71
N GLY A 251 22.79 -2.76 4.48
CA GLY A 251 22.36 -3.61 5.57
C GLY A 251 21.62 -2.83 6.66
N VAL A 252 22.12 -1.67 7.07
CA VAL A 252 21.46 -0.77 8.04
C VAL A 252 20.08 -0.34 7.54
N VAL A 253 19.95 0.02 6.26
CA VAL A 253 18.65 0.38 5.67
C VAL A 253 17.67 -0.78 5.71
N PHE A 254 18.12 -2.00 5.39
CA PHE A 254 17.29 -3.21 5.48
C PHE A 254 16.84 -3.50 6.91
N ILE A 255 17.72 -3.33 7.91
CA ILE A 255 17.35 -3.53 9.33
C ILE A 255 16.33 -2.50 9.78
N MET A 256 16.54 -1.22 9.47
CA MET A 256 15.58 -0.15 9.79
C MET A 256 14.20 -0.43 9.17
N PHE A 257 14.18 -0.87 7.91
CA PHE A 257 12.96 -1.25 7.23
C PHE A 257 12.31 -2.50 7.84
N ALA A 258 13.11 -3.49 8.26
CA ALA A 258 12.61 -4.67 8.96
C ALA A 258 11.93 -4.29 10.27
N ILE A 259 12.53 -3.43 11.09
CA ILE A 259 11.91 -2.93 12.33
C ILE A 259 10.55 -2.29 12.04
N GLY A 260 10.47 -1.42 11.03
CA GLY A 260 9.21 -0.82 10.59
C GLY A 260 8.16 -1.86 10.17
N ASN A 261 8.56 -2.87 9.40
CA ASN A 261 7.68 -3.97 8.99
C ASN A 261 7.21 -4.82 10.18
N GLY A 262 8.07 -5.04 11.18
CA GLY A 262 7.74 -5.75 12.41
C GLY A 262 6.71 -4.98 13.24
N LEU A 263 6.94 -3.68 13.45
CA LEU A 263 5.99 -2.79 14.14
C LEU A 263 4.63 -2.73 13.42
N TYR A 264 4.65 -2.62 12.09
CA TYR A 264 3.44 -2.66 11.27
C TYR A 264 2.68 -3.99 11.44
N SER A 265 3.40 -5.11 11.45
CA SER A 265 2.81 -6.45 11.62
C SER A 265 2.14 -6.60 13.00
N CYS A 266 2.76 -6.09 14.06
CA CYS A 266 2.16 -6.03 15.39
C CYS A 266 0.89 -5.18 15.39
N TRP A 267 0.95 -3.97 14.83
CA TRP A 267 -0.18 -3.03 14.80
C TRP A 267 -1.39 -3.58 14.05
N VAL A 268 -1.15 -4.32 12.98
CA VAL A 268 -2.21 -4.78 12.07
C VAL A 268 -2.77 -6.16 12.44
N THR A 269 -2.19 -6.84 13.42
CA THR A 269 -2.60 -8.18 13.89
C THR A 269 -4.10 -8.30 14.18
N PRO A 270 -4.78 -7.34 14.86
CA PRO A 270 -6.21 -7.43 15.12
C PRO A 270 -7.09 -7.47 13.86
N ARG A 271 -6.58 -6.97 12.73
CA ARG A 271 -7.31 -6.84 11.47
C ARG A 271 -7.16 -8.06 10.55
N ILE A 272 -6.22 -8.96 10.84
CA ILE A 272 -5.88 -10.12 9.98
C ILE A 272 -7.08 -11.03 9.73
N LYS A 273 -7.90 -11.30 10.75
CA LYS A 273 -9.07 -12.18 10.62
C LYS A 273 -10.06 -11.65 9.57
N PHE A 274 -10.34 -10.35 9.61
CA PHE A 274 -11.25 -9.71 8.66
C PHE A 274 -10.65 -9.69 7.26
N CYS A 275 -9.38 -9.27 7.12
CA CYS A 275 -8.69 -9.24 5.83
C CYS A 275 -8.65 -10.63 5.17
N THR A 276 -8.39 -11.69 5.94
CA THR A 276 -8.38 -13.06 5.43
C THR A 276 -9.76 -13.50 4.93
N LYS A 277 -10.83 -13.19 5.68
CA LYS A 277 -12.21 -13.52 5.29
C LYS A 277 -12.58 -12.83 3.98
N ILE A 278 -12.26 -11.54 3.84
CA ILE A 278 -12.47 -10.76 2.61
C ILE A 278 -11.64 -11.34 1.45
N LEU A 279 -10.37 -11.68 1.68
CA LEU A 279 -9.52 -12.26 0.65
C LEU A 279 -10.09 -13.58 0.13
N ILE A 280 -10.49 -14.50 1.02
CA ILE A 280 -11.13 -15.78 0.66
C ILE A 280 -12.40 -15.53 -0.17
N LYS A 281 -13.27 -14.63 0.29
CA LYS A 281 -14.53 -14.31 -0.40
C LYS A 281 -14.32 -13.69 -1.76
N SER A 282 -13.34 -12.80 -1.88
CA SER A 282 -12.98 -12.16 -3.15
C SER A 282 -12.38 -13.13 -4.17
N LEU A 283 -11.77 -14.23 -3.71
CA LEU A 283 -11.15 -15.25 -4.56
C LEU A 283 -12.14 -16.36 -4.96
N GLU A 284 -13.32 -16.44 -4.34
CA GLU A 284 -14.36 -17.44 -4.63
C GLU A 284 -14.77 -17.52 -6.13
N PRO A 285 -14.82 -16.41 -6.90
CA PRO A 285 -15.12 -16.48 -8.33
C PRO A 285 -13.95 -16.99 -9.19
N VAL A 286 -12.71 -16.96 -8.70
CA VAL A 286 -11.50 -17.23 -9.52
C VAL A 286 -11.51 -18.63 -10.16
N PRO A 287 -11.85 -19.72 -9.44
CA PRO A 287 -11.89 -21.06 -10.05
C PRO A 287 -12.93 -21.21 -11.17
N LYS A 288 -13.96 -20.34 -11.23
CA LYS A 288 -14.97 -20.35 -12.29
C LYS A 288 -14.41 -19.87 -13.63
N PHE A 289 -13.24 -19.24 -13.61
CA PHE A 289 -12.55 -18.69 -14.78
C PHE A 289 -11.18 -19.35 -14.91
N GLY A 290 -11.11 -20.51 -15.58
CA GLY A 290 -9.86 -21.26 -15.78
C GLY A 290 -8.73 -20.42 -16.39
N ASP A 291 -9.07 -19.48 -17.28
CA ASP A 291 -8.12 -18.62 -17.98
C ASP A 291 -7.77 -17.31 -17.25
N LEU A 292 -8.32 -17.04 -16.06
CA LEU A 292 -8.15 -15.74 -15.36
C LEU A 292 -6.69 -15.43 -15.02
N ASN A 293 -5.86 -16.46 -14.87
CA ASN A 293 -4.44 -16.31 -14.55
C ASN A 293 -3.58 -16.02 -15.78
N ARG A 294 -4.09 -16.31 -16.99
CA ARG A 294 -3.33 -16.17 -18.24
C ARG A 294 -2.81 -14.75 -18.48
N PRO A 295 -3.60 -13.67 -18.30
CA PRO A 295 -3.10 -12.30 -18.40
C PRO A 295 -1.95 -11.99 -17.43
N THR A 296 -2.04 -12.48 -16.19
CA THR A 296 -0.99 -12.29 -15.18
C THR A 296 0.30 -12.99 -15.63
N TYR A 297 0.21 -14.24 -16.11
CA TYR A 297 1.38 -15.00 -16.57
C TYR A 297 2.03 -14.41 -17.82
N VAL A 298 1.24 -13.96 -18.79
CA VAL A 298 1.75 -13.27 -19.99
C VAL A 298 2.45 -11.97 -19.60
N THR A 299 1.86 -11.19 -18.70
CA THR A 299 2.43 -9.92 -18.25
C THR A 299 3.70 -10.14 -17.41
N LEU A 300 3.74 -11.17 -16.57
CA LEU A 300 4.94 -11.57 -15.82
C LEU A 300 6.08 -11.96 -16.74
N PHE A 301 5.79 -12.78 -17.77
CA PHE A 301 6.79 -13.17 -18.76
C PHE A 301 7.31 -11.96 -19.55
N ALA A 302 6.42 -11.07 -20.00
CA ALA A 302 6.81 -9.83 -20.65
C ALA A 302 7.67 -8.93 -19.73
N GLY A 303 7.30 -8.84 -18.45
CA GLY A 303 8.08 -8.11 -17.44
C GLY A 303 9.46 -8.72 -17.22
N PHE A 304 9.58 -10.04 -17.18
CA PHE A 304 10.86 -10.75 -17.11
C PHE A 304 11.75 -10.46 -18.31
N LEU A 305 11.22 -10.57 -19.54
CA LEU A 305 11.98 -10.25 -20.75
C LEU A 305 12.44 -8.78 -20.77
N TRP A 306 11.57 -7.86 -20.37
CA TRP A 306 11.92 -6.45 -20.25
C TRP A 306 13.05 -6.22 -19.23
N MET A 307 12.98 -6.89 -18.08
CA MET A 307 14.03 -6.85 -17.05
C MET A 307 15.36 -7.39 -17.55
N SER A 308 15.40 -8.55 -18.20
CA SER A 308 16.64 -9.10 -18.78
C SER A 308 17.26 -8.16 -19.82
N MET A 309 16.45 -7.55 -20.71
CA MET A 309 16.96 -6.54 -21.64
C MET A 309 17.51 -5.31 -20.94
N TRP A 310 16.84 -4.86 -19.87
CA TRP A 310 17.28 -3.73 -19.06
C TRP A 310 18.60 -4.02 -18.33
N ILE A 311 18.80 -5.25 -17.83
CA ILE A 311 20.04 -5.69 -17.19
C ILE A 311 21.22 -5.62 -18.16
N LEU A 312 21.00 -6.01 -19.42
CA LEU A 312 22.01 -5.87 -20.47
C LEU A 312 22.31 -4.39 -20.77
N ALA A 313 21.29 -3.53 -20.82
CA ALA A 313 21.47 -2.09 -21.00
C ALA A 313 22.25 -1.42 -19.85
N LEU A 314 22.11 -1.93 -18.62
CA LEU A 314 22.88 -1.44 -17.47
C LEU A 314 24.39 -1.60 -17.68
N ILE A 315 24.83 -2.68 -18.31
CA ILE A 315 26.26 -2.92 -18.63
C ILE A 315 26.78 -1.82 -19.57
N GLY A 316 26.01 -1.48 -20.61
CA GLY A 316 26.34 -0.38 -21.52
C GLY A 316 26.31 1.00 -20.85
N ALA A 317 25.35 1.24 -19.96
CA ALA A 317 25.21 2.51 -19.24
C ALA A 317 26.41 2.85 -18.36
N ILE A 318 27.05 1.84 -17.75
CA ILE A 318 28.23 2.02 -16.88
C ILE A 318 29.44 2.63 -17.62
N ASN A 319 29.48 2.50 -18.95
CA ASN A 319 30.54 3.04 -19.80
C ASN A 319 30.11 4.28 -20.60
N PHE A 320 28.88 4.76 -20.41
CA PHE A 320 28.34 5.91 -21.13
C PHE A 320 28.54 7.22 -20.35
N TYR A 321 28.24 8.35 -21.00
CA TYR A 321 28.35 9.67 -20.40
C TYR A 321 27.37 9.85 -19.22
N PHE A 322 27.86 10.35 -18.09
CA PHE A 322 27.14 10.46 -16.81
C PHE A 322 26.37 9.18 -16.36
N PRO A 323 27.08 8.08 -16.03
CA PRO A 323 26.45 6.81 -15.67
C PRO A 323 25.37 6.89 -14.58
N PRO A 324 25.56 7.64 -13.47
CA PRO A 324 24.54 7.70 -12.42
C PRO A 324 23.19 8.25 -12.89
N LEU A 325 23.20 9.29 -13.74
CA LEU A 325 21.98 9.91 -14.25
C LEU A 325 21.23 8.97 -15.18
N ILE A 326 21.96 8.29 -16.08
CA ILE A 326 21.37 7.31 -17.00
C ILE A 326 20.77 6.13 -16.23
N ILE A 327 21.47 5.63 -15.22
CA ILE A 327 20.97 4.54 -14.36
C ILE A 327 19.72 4.97 -13.61
N ILE A 328 19.68 6.18 -13.02
CA ILE A 328 18.48 6.70 -12.35
C ILE A 328 17.31 6.80 -13.32
N LEU A 329 17.53 7.35 -14.52
CA LEU A 329 16.50 7.45 -15.56
C LEU A 329 15.96 6.07 -15.96
N LEU A 330 16.86 5.10 -16.13
CA LEU A 330 16.53 3.71 -16.45
C LEU A 330 15.74 3.02 -15.34
N VAL A 331 16.10 3.23 -14.07
CA VAL A 331 15.36 2.69 -12.92
C VAL A 331 13.96 3.31 -12.83
N LEU A 332 13.84 4.64 -12.98
CA LEU A 332 12.54 5.33 -12.97
C LEU A 332 11.64 4.88 -14.13
N SER A 333 12.21 4.73 -15.32
CA SER A 333 11.51 4.17 -16.48
C SER A 333 11.00 2.76 -16.18
N MET A 334 11.86 1.89 -15.63
CA MET A 334 11.47 0.52 -15.28
C MET A 334 10.38 0.47 -14.21
N ALA A 335 10.48 1.31 -13.17
CA ALA A 335 9.46 1.44 -12.13
C ALA A 335 8.09 1.76 -12.73
N TRP A 336 8.04 2.71 -13.66
CA TRP A 336 6.79 3.14 -14.26
C TRP A 336 6.21 2.08 -15.21
N VAL A 337 7.04 1.48 -16.07
CA VAL A 337 6.60 0.40 -16.99
C VAL A 337 6.05 -0.80 -16.22
N THR A 338 6.72 -1.22 -15.14
CA THR A 338 6.27 -2.35 -14.33
C THR A 338 5.00 -2.06 -13.54
N GLU A 339 4.82 -0.82 -13.04
CA GLU A 339 3.56 -0.44 -12.41
C GLU A 339 2.42 -0.35 -13.44
N VAL A 340 2.68 0.06 -14.69
CA VAL A 340 1.71 -0.05 -15.80
C VAL A 340 1.34 -1.51 -16.07
N MET A 341 2.33 -2.42 -16.16
CA MET A 341 2.08 -3.85 -16.30
C MET A 341 1.19 -4.40 -15.16
N ARG A 342 1.49 -4.04 -13.91
CA ARG A 342 0.67 -4.39 -12.73
C ARG A 342 -0.77 -3.88 -12.89
N ASN A 343 -0.96 -2.63 -13.30
CA ASN A 343 -2.28 -2.02 -13.43
C ASN A 343 -3.07 -2.54 -14.65
N VAL A 344 -2.41 -2.99 -15.72
CA VAL A 344 -3.06 -3.70 -16.83
C VAL A 344 -3.65 -5.04 -16.34
N VAL A 345 -2.91 -5.81 -15.53
CA VAL A 345 -3.43 -7.02 -14.90
C VAL A 345 -4.60 -6.69 -13.98
N ASN A 346 -4.46 -5.64 -13.16
CA ASN A 346 -5.52 -5.18 -12.25
C ASN A 346 -6.81 -4.86 -13.01
N LEU A 347 -6.74 -4.03 -14.06
CA LEU A 347 -7.87 -3.68 -14.92
C LEU A 347 -8.51 -4.91 -15.59
N THR A 348 -7.69 -5.86 -16.03
CA THR A 348 -8.17 -7.08 -16.69
C THR A 348 -8.98 -7.94 -15.74
N VAL A 349 -8.40 -8.26 -14.57
CA VAL A 349 -9.04 -9.09 -13.55
C VAL A 349 -10.27 -8.38 -12.99
N SER A 350 -10.17 -7.08 -12.69
CA SER A 350 -11.31 -6.30 -12.21
C SER A 350 -12.48 -6.31 -13.17
N ARG A 351 -12.25 -6.24 -14.49
CA ARG A 351 -13.34 -6.32 -15.46
C ARG A 351 -14.04 -7.68 -15.41
N VAL A 352 -13.27 -8.78 -15.41
CA VAL A 352 -13.85 -10.13 -15.39
C VAL A 352 -14.68 -10.34 -14.13
N ILE A 353 -14.12 -9.98 -12.97
CA ILE A 353 -14.78 -10.14 -11.67
C ILE A 353 -15.99 -9.22 -11.52
N ALA A 354 -15.88 -7.95 -11.94
CA ALA A 354 -17.00 -7.02 -11.87
C ALA A 354 -18.16 -7.41 -12.79
N LEU A 355 -17.90 -7.93 -14.00
CA LEU A 355 -18.94 -8.44 -14.89
C LEU A 355 -19.65 -9.68 -14.30
N TYR A 356 -18.91 -10.52 -13.57
CA TYR A 356 -19.48 -11.63 -12.84
C TYR A 356 -20.42 -11.15 -11.72
N TYR A 357 -19.98 -10.23 -10.86
CA TYR A 357 -20.81 -9.74 -9.77
C TYR A 357 -22.01 -8.93 -10.28
N LEU A 358 -21.81 -7.96 -11.17
CA LEU A 358 -22.86 -7.02 -11.57
C LEU A 358 -23.87 -7.60 -12.56
N ARG A 359 -23.45 -8.57 -13.40
CA ARG A 359 -24.30 -9.11 -14.48
C ARG A 359 -24.46 -10.62 -14.47
N GLY A 360 -23.78 -11.35 -13.59
CA GLY A 360 -23.78 -12.82 -13.61
C GLY A 360 -23.20 -13.41 -14.89
N MET A 361 -22.43 -12.64 -15.66
CA MET A 361 -21.88 -13.06 -16.95
C MET A 361 -20.46 -13.59 -16.81
N GLN A 362 -20.15 -14.65 -17.54
CA GLN A 362 -18.76 -15.09 -17.74
C GLN A 362 -18.18 -14.40 -18.97
N SER A 363 -17.31 -13.40 -18.75
CA SER A 363 -16.66 -12.68 -19.85
C SER A 363 -15.39 -13.39 -20.31
N SER A 364 -15.08 -13.31 -21.61
CA SER A 364 -13.77 -13.73 -22.12
C SER A 364 -12.64 -12.90 -21.50
N THR A 365 -11.73 -13.57 -20.80
CA THR A 365 -10.54 -12.96 -20.19
C THR A 365 -9.65 -12.29 -21.25
N GLN A 366 -9.52 -12.92 -22.42
CA GLN A 366 -8.70 -12.39 -23.52
C GLN A 366 -9.24 -11.05 -24.03
N PHE A 367 -10.55 -10.93 -24.19
CA PHE A 367 -11.19 -9.67 -24.58
C PHE A 367 -10.96 -8.58 -23.52
N CYS A 368 -11.07 -8.92 -22.23
CA CYS A 368 -10.81 -7.98 -21.14
C CYS A 368 -9.35 -7.51 -21.13
N PHE A 369 -8.41 -8.40 -21.41
CA PHE A 369 -6.99 -8.10 -21.50
C PHE A 369 -6.68 -7.17 -22.68
N GLN A 370 -7.20 -7.48 -23.88
CA GLN A 370 -7.05 -6.62 -25.05
C GLN A 370 -7.65 -5.23 -24.81
N ARG A 371 -8.79 -5.14 -24.14
CA ARG A 371 -9.41 -3.88 -23.76
C ARG A 371 -8.57 -3.10 -22.75
N ALA A 372 -7.94 -3.77 -21.79
CA ALA A 372 -7.02 -3.14 -20.84
C ALA A 372 -5.79 -2.55 -21.54
N LEU A 373 -5.23 -3.26 -22.52
CA LEU A 373 -4.07 -2.83 -23.32
C LEU A 373 -4.37 -1.75 -24.36
N SER A 374 -5.63 -1.60 -24.79
CA SER A 374 -6.01 -0.63 -25.83
C SER A 374 -6.77 0.55 -25.24
N VAL A 375 -8.02 0.32 -24.84
CA VAL A 375 -8.98 1.36 -24.48
C VAL A 375 -8.65 1.98 -23.12
N ASN A 376 -8.31 1.15 -22.13
CA ASN A 376 -8.11 1.60 -20.75
C ASN A 376 -6.64 1.90 -20.40
N LEU A 377 -5.72 1.71 -21.36
CA LEU A 377 -4.28 1.82 -21.11
C LEU A 377 -3.88 3.23 -20.64
N GLY A 378 -4.47 4.30 -21.21
CA GLY A 378 -4.18 5.66 -20.77
C GLY A 378 -4.53 5.94 -19.31
N SER A 379 -5.62 5.33 -18.80
CA SER A 379 -5.93 5.39 -17.36
C SER A 379 -4.98 4.56 -16.52
N ALA A 380 -4.51 3.42 -17.03
CA ALA A 380 -3.49 2.62 -16.35
C ALA A 380 -2.18 3.41 -16.22
N CYS A 381 -1.71 4.04 -17.29
CA CYS A 381 -0.51 4.86 -17.31
C CYS A 381 -0.58 6.04 -16.33
N PHE A 382 -1.71 6.76 -16.34
CA PHE A 382 -1.94 7.88 -15.43
C PHE A 382 -1.95 7.41 -13.98
N GLY A 383 -2.70 6.34 -13.70
CA GLY A 383 -2.78 5.76 -12.35
C GLY A 383 -1.43 5.24 -11.85
N SER A 384 -0.62 4.61 -12.70
CA SER A 384 0.72 4.11 -12.34
C SER A 384 1.71 5.20 -11.93
N LEU A 385 1.53 6.43 -12.41
CA LEU A 385 2.40 7.55 -12.04
C LEU A 385 2.01 8.13 -10.66
N PHE A 386 0.71 8.31 -10.42
CA PHE A 386 0.23 9.05 -9.25
C PHE A 386 -0.22 8.17 -8.10
N VAL A 387 -0.85 7.02 -8.34
CA VAL A 387 -1.40 6.17 -7.26
C VAL A 387 -0.33 5.71 -6.27
N PRO A 388 0.85 5.21 -6.68
CA PRO A 388 1.89 4.84 -5.73
C PRO A 388 2.36 6.02 -4.86
N ALA A 389 2.49 7.21 -5.45
CA ALA A 389 2.87 8.41 -4.71
C ALA A 389 1.79 8.83 -3.69
N ILE A 390 0.52 8.74 -4.08
CA ILE A 390 -0.63 9.02 -3.21
C ILE A 390 -0.71 8.00 -2.06
N GLU A 391 -0.47 6.72 -2.33
CA GLU A 391 -0.43 5.67 -1.32
C GLU A 391 0.75 5.84 -0.36
N ALA A 392 1.93 6.23 -0.87
CA ALA A 392 3.08 6.57 -0.03
C ALA A 392 2.78 7.77 0.88
N LEU A 393 2.15 8.83 0.34
CA LEU A 393 1.74 10.00 1.10
C LEU A 393 0.74 9.64 2.21
N ARG A 394 -0.19 8.69 1.98
CA ARG A 394 -1.10 8.16 3.03
C ARG A 394 -0.34 7.55 4.20
N ILE A 395 0.69 6.77 3.91
CA ILE A 395 1.48 6.09 4.94
C ILE A 395 2.21 7.15 5.79
N VAL A 396 2.85 8.13 5.13
CA VAL A 396 3.53 9.23 5.81
C VAL A 396 2.54 10.03 6.66
N ALA A 397 1.40 10.43 6.12
CA ALA A 397 0.37 11.19 6.85
C ALA A 397 -0.15 10.42 8.08
N ARG A 398 -0.41 9.11 7.94
CA ARG A 398 -0.81 8.27 9.08
C ARG A 398 0.29 8.18 10.14
N GLY A 399 1.56 8.09 9.73
CA GLY A 399 2.70 8.08 10.64
C GLY A 399 2.83 9.39 11.41
N LEU A 400 2.68 10.52 10.73
CA LEU A 400 2.71 11.85 11.36
C LEU A 400 1.55 12.06 12.33
N ASN A 401 0.34 11.62 11.99
CA ASN A 401 -0.82 11.70 12.90
C ASN A 401 -0.66 10.86 14.17
N LEU A 402 0.18 9.81 14.16
CA LEU A 402 0.51 9.04 15.37
C LEU A 402 1.54 9.75 16.26
N LEU A 403 2.26 10.73 15.71
CA LEU A 403 3.30 11.51 16.38
C LEU A 403 2.81 12.91 16.77
N GLU A 404 1.57 13.26 16.47
CA GLU A 404 1.01 14.60 16.67
C GLU A 404 0.82 14.89 18.18
N GLY A 405 1.59 15.86 18.68
CA GLY A 405 1.48 16.46 20.01
C GLY A 405 0.62 17.73 20.02
N GLU A 406 0.29 18.25 21.19
CA GLU A 406 -0.66 19.35 21.45
C GLU A 406 -0.18 20.76 21.01
N ASP A 407 0.51 20.93 19.87
CA ASP A 407 1.03 22.25 19.45
C ASP A 407 0.10 23.00 18.48
N GLU A 408 -0.61 24.02 18.97
CA GLU A 408 -1.65 24.83 18.29
C GLU A 408 -1.25 25.44 16.92
N PHE A 409 0.03 25.74 16.67
CA PHE A 409 0.48 26.35 15.40
C PHE A 409 0.63 25.32 14.26
N MET A 410 0.89 24.06 14.59
CA MET A 410 0.97 22.96 13.61
C MET A 410 -0.42 22.63 13.03
N PHE A 411 -1.49 22.96 13.75
CA PHE A 411 -2.88 22.64 13.36
C PHE A 411 -3.41 23.43 12.15
N CYS A 412 -2.97 24.67 11.90
CA CYS A 412 -3.47 25.45 10.75
C CYS A 412 -2.90 24.95 9.41
N CYS A 413 -1.59 24.71 9.35
CA CYS A 413 -0.92 24.12 8.19
C CYS A 413 -1.33 22.66 7.98
N ALA A 414 -1.48 21.89 9.07
CA ALA A 414 -2.02 20.54 9.02
C ALA A 414 -3.45 20.54 8.45
N HIS A 415 -4.34 21.44 8.88
CA HIS A 415 -5.71 21.49 8.38
C HIS A 415 -5.80 21.82 6.88
N CYS A 416 -4.96 22.73 6.38
CA CYS A 416 -4.86 23.00 4.94
C CYS A 416 -4.31 21.78 4.16
N GLY A 417 -3.23 21.16 4.67
CA GLY A 417 -2.63 19.95 4.09
C GLY A 417 -3.60 18.77 4.05
N LEU A 418 -4.39 18.57 5.12
CA LEU A 418 -5.41 17.53 5.21
C LEU A 418 -6.54 17.74 4.19
N LYS A 419 -6.98 18.99 3.94
CA LYS A 419 -7.97 19.29 2.90
C LYS A 419 -7.44 19.01 1.48
N ILE A 420 -6.18 19.36 1.21
CA ILE A 420 -5.54 19.05 -0.07
C ILE A 420 -5.42 17.52 -0.23
N MET A 421 -5.02 16.83 0.83
CA MET A 421 -4.88 15.38 0.84
C MET A 421 -6.22 14.66 0.61
N ASP A 422 -7.30 15.09 1.27
CA ASP A 422 -8.65 14.56 1.04
C ASP A 422 -9.09 14.77 -0.42
N SER A 423 -8.82 15.95 -0.96
CA SER A 423 -9.11 16.27 -2.36
C SER A 423 -8.27 15.42 -3.33
N ILE A 424 -7.02 15.10 -2.99
CA ILE A 424 -6.16 14.20 -3.77
C ILE A 424 -6.73 12.76 -3.71
N PHE A 425 -7.19 12.29 -2.55
CA PHE A 425 -7.74 10.94 -2.40
C PHE A 425 -9.07 10.73 -3.13
N LYS A 426 -9.94 11.73 -3.10
CA LYS A 426 -11.18 11.74 -3.90
C LYS A 426 -10.89 11.67 -5.40
N ARG A 427 -9.78 12.25 -5.85
CA ARG A 427 -9.37 12.28 -7.27
C ARG A 427 -8.40 11.17 -7.68
N GLY A 428 -7.83 10.44 -6.73
CA GLY A 428 -6.85 9.39 -6.97
C GLY A 428 -6.87 8.29 -5.91
N ASN A 429 -7.45 7.15 -6.26
CA ASN A 429 -7.48 5.97 -5.41
C ASN A 429 -7.34 4.68 -6.24
N GLY A 430 -6.73 3.64 -5.65
CA GLY A 430 -6.57 2.34 -6.31
C GLY A 430 -7.89 1.61 -6.59
N TRP A 431 -8.98 1.98 -5.90
CA TRP A 431 -10.31 1.41 -6.13
C TRP A 431 -10.91 1.84 -7.48
N ALA A 432 -10.47 2.97 -8.03
CA ALA A 432 -10.88 3.49 -9.33
C ALA A 432 -10.66 2.51 -10.49
N TYR A 433 -9.66 1.62 -10.40
CA TYR A 433 -9.38 0.63 -11.44
C TYR A 433 -10.58 -0.27 -11.73
N VAL A 434 -11.43 -0.56 -10.72
CA VAL A 434 -12.65 -1.36 -10.95
C VAL A 434 -13.66 -0.59 -11.80
N GLN A 435 -13.94 0.68 -11.47
CA GLN A 435 -14.85 1.52 -12.26
C GLN A 435 -14.33 1.76 -13.69
N ILE A 436 -13.02 1.95 -13.86
CA ILE A 436 -12.38 2.08 -15.20
C ILE A 436 -12.54 0.78 -15.99
N ALA A 437 -12.25 -0.35 -15.35
CA ALA A 437 -12.34 -1.67 -15.94
C ALA A 437 -13.77 -1.99 -16.41
N THR A 438 -14.76 -1.66 -15.60
CA THR A 438 -16.19 -1.94 -15.85
C THR A 438 -16.77 -0.98 -16.88
N TYR A 439 -16.60 0.33 -16.67
CA TYR A 439 -17.33 1.37 -17.42
C TYR A 439 -16.50 2.09 -18.50
N GLY A 440 -15.17 1.98 -18.48
CA GLY A 440 -14.31 2.71 -19.41
C GLY A 440 -14.29 4.23 -19.16
N LYS A 441 -14.40 4.64 -17.89
CA LYS A 441 -14.33 6.05 -17.46
C LYS A 441 -12.87 6.53 -17.37
N SER A 442 -12.66 7.85 -17.44
CA SER A 442 -11.34 8.44 -17.14
C SER A 442 -10.96 8.20 -15.67
N PHE A 443 -9.66 8.14 -15.39
CA PHE A 443 -9.14 7.80 -14.07
C PHE A 443 -9.68 8.69 -12.94
N VAL A 444 -9.69 10.01 -13.14
CA VAL A 444 -10.17 10.97 -12.12
C VAL A 444 -11.67 10.81 -11.87
N LYS A 445 -12.47 10.71 -12.94
CA LYS A 445 -13.92 10.54 -12.80
C LYS A 445 -14.28 9.19 -12.16
N ALA A 446 -13.58 8.13 -12.53
CA ALA A 446 -13.72 6.83 -11.90
C ALA A 446 -13.33 6.85 -10.41
N SER A 447 -12.29 7.62 -10.05
CA SER A 447 -11.88 7.77 -8.65
C SER A 447 -12.96 8.46 -7.81
N GLN A 448 -13.56 9.53 -8.34
CA GLN A 448 -14.64 10.26 -7.69
C GLN A 448 -15.89 9.38 -7.54
N ASP A 449 -16.34 8.75 -8.62
CA ASP A 449 -17.53 7.90 -8.62
C ASP A 449 -17.37 6.71 -7.64
N THR A 450 -16.19 6.09 -7.58
CA THR A 450 -15.93 5.02 -6.60
C THR A 450 -15.99 5.54 -5.17
N TRP A 451 -15.44 6.73 -4.91
CA TRP A 451 -15.42 7.29 -3.56
C TRP A 451 -16.82 7.71 -3.10
N GLU A 452 -17.60 8.35 -3.97
CA GLU A 452 -19.01 8.68 -3.73
C GLU A 452 -19.85 7.42 -3.42
N LEU A 453 -19.57 6.29 -4.10
CA LEU A 453 -20.21 5.01 -3.78
C LEU A 453 -19.87 4.52 -2.37
N PHE A 454 -18.61 4.68 -1.92
CA PHE A 454 -18.21 4.30 -0.57
C PHE A 454 -18.81 5.21 0.50
N GLU A 455 -18.85 6.52 0.26
CA GLU A 455 -19.50 7.50 1.16
C GLU A 455 -20.99 7.17 1.32
N LYS A 456 -21.72 6.94 0.21
CA LYS A 456 -23.15 6.59 0.22
C LYS A 456 -23.46 5.30 1.00
N ARG A 457 -22.48 4.41 1.17
CA ARG A 457 -22.61 3.13 1.87
C ARG A 457 -21.95 3.13 3.25
N GLU A 458 -21.41 4.28 3.68
CA GLU A 458 -20.65 4.42 4.93
C GLU A 458 -19.49 3.40 5.06
N MET A 459 -18.87 3.05 3.93
CA MET A 459 -17.83 2.02 3.84
C MET A 459 -16.40 2.58 3.96
N GLU A 460 -16.25 3.90 4.09
CA GLU A 460 -14.94 4.58 4.11
C GLU A 460 -13.99 3.98 5.17
N THR A 461 -14.50 3.68 6.37
CA THR A 461 -13.70 3.11 7.46
C THR A 461 -13.27 1.66 7.18
N ILE A 462 -14.11 0.86 6.51
CA ILE A 462 -13.77 -0.52 6.10
C ILE A 462 -12.69 -0.47 5.04
N VAL A 463 -12.93 0.29 3.99
CA VAL A 463 -12.02 0.41 2.85
C VAL A 463 -10.67 0.97 3.30
N ASP A 464 -10.67 1.89 4.27
CA ASP A 464 -9.44 2.44 4.81
C ASP A 464 -8.66 1.49 5.73
N SER A 465 -9.40 0.60 6.40
CA SER A 465 -8.82 -0.44 7.26
C SER A 465 -8.38 -1.68 6.48
N ASP A 466 -8.62 -1.73 5.17
CA ASP A 466 -8.15 -2.80 4.29
C ASP A 466 -6.62 -2.86 4.24
N MET A 467 -6.09 -4.08 4.31
CA MET A 467 -4.66 -4.35 4.39
C MET A 467 -4.12 -4.96 3.10
N THR A 468 -4.96 -5.17 2.08
CA THR A 468 -4.61 -5.97 0.91
C THR A 468 -3.48 -5.33 0.11
N SER A 469 -3.51 -4.00 -0.07
CA SER A 469 -2.41 -3.28 -0.72
C SER A 469 -1.10 -3.43 0.06
N ALA A 470 -1.14 -3.33 1.39
CA ALA A 470 0.02 -3.51 2.24
C ALA A 470 0.56 -4.95 2.21
N ILE A 471 -0.31 -5.96 2.21
CA ILE A 471 0.09 -7.37 2.05
C ILE A 471 0.78 -7.57 0.70
N CYS A 472 0.21 -7.05 -0.39
CA CYS A 472 0.82 -7.15 -1.72
C CYS A 472 2.19 -6.46 -1.80
N PHE A 473 2.36 -5.33 -1.12
CA PHE A 473 3.64 -4.65 -0.97
C PHE A 473 4.64 -5.50 -0.18
N LEU A 474 4.25 -6.02 0.98
CA LEU A 474 5.10 -6.85 1.83
C LEU A 474 5.48 -8.19 1.17
N THR A 475 4.62 -8.77 0.32
CA THR A 475 4.99 -9.95 -0.48
C THR A 475 6.14 -9.62 -1.43
N GLY A 476 6.09 -8.45 -2.09
CA GLY A 476 7.18 -7.96 -2.93
C GLY A 476 8.48 -7.76 -2.15
N VAL A 477 8.41 -7.12 -0.98
CA VAL A 477 9.54 -6.94 -0.07
C VAL A 477 10.15 -8.27 0.33
N CYS A 478 9.30 -9.22 0.78
CA CYS A 478 9.73 -10.55 1.17
C CYS A 478 10.47 -11.27 0.03
N SER A 479 9.94 -11.23 -1.19
CA SER A 479 10.60 -11.78 -2.37
C SER A 479 11.92 -11.08 -2.69
N GLY A 480 11.97 -9.75 -2.58
CA GLY A 480 13.21 -8.98 -2.77
C GLY A 480 14.29 -9.37 -1.76
N SER A 481 13.93 -9.50 -0.48
CA SER A 481 14.83 -9.93 0.59
C SER A 481 15.36 -11.35 0.40
N ILE A 482 14.52 -12.28 -0.07
CA ILE A 482 14.97 -13.64 -0.46
C ILE A 482 16.01 -13.56 -1.59
N CYS A 483 15.77 -12.70 -2.59
CA CYS A 483 16.74 -12.49 -3.67
C CYS A 483 18.06 -11.91 -3.16
N VAL A 484 18.04 -10.95 -2.22
CA VAL A 484 19.25 -10.42 -1.57
C VAL A 484 20.03 -11.51 -0.86
N ILE A 485 19.36 -12.38 -0.10
CA ILE A 485 20.04 -13.44 0.65
C ILE A 485 20.78 -14.38 -0.31
N VAL A 486 20.12 -14.84 -1.36
CA VAL A 486 20.71 -15.79 -2.32
C VAL A 486 21.80 -15.12 -3.16
N VAL A 487 21.48 -13.99 -3.79
CA VAL A 487 22.38 -13.33 -4.75
C VAL A 487 23.51 -12.60 -4.03
N GLY A 488 23.25 -12.00 -2.88
CA GLY A 488 24.25 -11.34 -2.05
C GLY A 488 25.29 -12.34 -1.52
N ALA A 489 24.84 -13.49 -0.98
CA ALA A 489 25.74 -14.55 -0.54
C ALA A 489 26.60 -15.10 -1.68
N TRP A 490 26.00 -15.38 -2.85
CA TRP A 490 26.74 -15.85 -4.02
C TRP A 490 27.72 -14.79 -4.53
N THR A 491 27.31 -13.52 -4.59
CA THR A 491 28.18 -12.45 -5.07
C THR A 491 29.38 -12.25 -4.15
N PHE A 492 29.17 -12.34 -2.83
CA PHE A 492 30.27 -12.20 -1.88
C PHE A 492 31.34 -13.29 -2.04
N THR A 493 30.97 -14.52 -2.36
CA THR A 493 31.95 -15.60 -2.56
C THR A 493 32.71 -15.49 -3.87
N VAL A 494 32.09 -14.92 -4.91
CA VAL A 494 32.67 -14.84 -6.26
C VAL A 494 33.40 -13.53 -6.51
N TYR A 495 32.77 -12.39 -6.21
CA TYR A 495 33.32 -11.06 -6.44
C TYR A 495 32.77 -10.02 -5.43
N PRO A 496 33.40 -9.88 -4.25
CA PRO A 496 32.90 -9.08 -3.13
C PRO A 496 32.60 -7.60 -3.45
N ASN A 497 33.28 -7.01 -4.44
CA ASN A 497 33.13 -5.59 -4.76
C ASN A 497 31.76 -5.24 -5.36
N PHE A 498 31.06 -6.21 -5.95
CA PHE A 498 29.72 -5.98 -6.53
C PHE A 498 28.58 -6.32 -5.59
N THR A 499 28.86 -6.85 -4.39
CA THR A 499 27.84 -7.37 -3.47
C THR A 499 26.77 -6.35 -3.13
N ALA A 500 27.13 -5.11 -2.80
CA ALA A 500 26.14 -4.09 -2.45
C ALA A 500 25.21 -3.75 -3.64
N THR A 501 25.79 -3.57 -4.83
CA THR A 501 25.04 -3.22 -6.05
C THR A 501 24.13 -4.36 -6.49
N LEU A 502 24.65 -5.59 -6.51
CA LEU A 502 23.90 -6.77 -6.92
C LEU A 502 22.78 -7.10 -5.93
N SER A 503 23.00 -6.90 -4.62
CA SER A 503 21.96 -7.04 -3.60
C SER A 503 20.82 -6.04 -3.80
N LEU A 504 21.12 -4.75 -4.03
CA LEU A 504 20.08 -3.74 -4.29
C LEU A 504 19.31 -4.04 -5.58
N LEU A 505 20.02 -4.43 -6.64
CA LEU A 505 19.42 -4.75 -7.92
C LEU A 505 18.54 -6.01 -7.84
N SER A 506 19.00 -7.07 -7.17
CA SER A 506 18.21 -8.28 -6.95
C SER A 506 16.98 -8.02 -6.08
N ALA A 507 17.10 -7.16 -5.07
CA ALA A 507 15.96 -6.75 -4.24
C ALA A 507 14.88 -6.08 -5.08
N TYR A 508 15.31 -5.15 -5.95
CA TYR A 508 14.43 -4.37 -6.80
C TYR A 508 13.72 -5.24 -7.85
N ILE A 509 14.44 -6.12 -8.55
CA ILE A 509 13.87 -7.06 -9.53
C ILE A 509 12.87 -7.99 -8.85
N GLY A 510 13.24 -8.58 -7.70
CA GLY A 510 12.38 -9.47 -6.93
C GLY A 510 11.09 -8.80 -6.46
N TYR A 511 11.19 -7.56 -6.00
CA TYR A 511 10.05 -6.74 -5.63
C TYR A 511 9.11 -6.48 -6.82
N LEU A 512 9.63 -5.99 -7.96
CA LEU A 512 8.81 -5.59 -9.10
C LEU A 512 8.08 -6.77 -9.75
N LEU A 513 8.75 -7.91 -9.96
CA LEU A 513 8.11 -9.09 -10.56
C LEU A 513 7.02 -9.66 -9.65
N THR A 514 7.29 -9.74 -8.35
CA THR A 514 6.29 -10.23 -7.39
C THR A 514 5.10 -9.28 -7.27
N ARG A 515 5.31 -7.96 -7.39
CA ARG A 515 4.24 -6.96 -7.41
C ARG A 515 3.28 -7.12 -8.59
N ILE A 516 3.77 -7.49 -9.77
CA ILE A 516 2.92 -7.81 -10.93
C ILE A 516 2.08 -9.06 -10.65
N ALA A 517 2.68 -10.10 -10.08
CA ALA A 517 1.99 -11.33 -9.70
C ALA A 517 0.85 -11.07 -8.70
N MET A 518 1.09 -10.21 -7.72
CA MET A 518 0.12 -9.82 -6.69
C MET A 518 -1.01 -8.92 -7.19
N ALA A 519 -0.99 -8.48 -8.45
CA ALA A 519 -2.07 -7.69 -9.04
C ALA A 519 -3.40 -8.45 -9.10
N LEU A 520 -3.39 -9.77 -9.33
CA LEU A 520 -4.62 -10.58 -9.40
C LEU A 520 -5.37 -10.63 -8.05
N PRO A 521 -4.78 -11.08 -6.92
CA PRO A 521 -5.50 -11.12 -5.66
C PRO A 521 -5.92 -9.71 -5.19
N HIS A 522 -5.08 -8.69 -5.45
CA HIS A 522 -5.43 -7.30 -5.19
C HIS A 522 -6.69 -6.87 -5.97
N ALA A 523 -6.75 -7.15 -7.27
CA ALA A 523 -7.89 -6.85 -8.13
C ALA A 523 -9.18 -7.55 -7.69
N CYS A 524 -9.08 -8.80 -7.24
CA CYS A 524 -10.21 -9.55 -6.68
C CYS A 524 -10.81 -8.82 -5.46
N VAL A 525 -9.99 -8.43 -4.49
CA VAL A 525 -10.45 -7.70 -3.30
C VAL A 525 -11.01 -6.33 -3.67
N SER A 526 -10.33 -5.58 -4.53
CA SER A 526 -10.84 -4.29 -5.02
C SER A 526 -12.21 -4.42 -5.69
N SER A 527 -12.39 -5.45 -6.51
CA SER A 527 -13.66 -5.70 -7.20
C SER A 527 -14.76 -6.12 -6.22
N TYR A 528 -14.42 -6.91 -5.19
CA TYR A 528 -15.37 -7.30 -4.16
C TYR A 528 -15.97 -6.08 -3.45
N TYR A 529 -15.14 -5.16 -2.96
CA TYR A 529 -15.61 -3.95 -2.27
C TYR A 529 -16.40 -3.01 -3.19
N VAL A 530 -15.89 -2.72 -4.38
CA VAL A 530 -16.56 -1.77 -5.29
C VAL A 530 -17.89 -2.34 -5.79
N CYS A 531 -17.95 -3.63 -6.16
CA CYS A 531 -19.20 -4.23 -6.62
C CYS A 531 -20.23 -4.36 -5.49
N TYR A 532 -19.79 -4.61 -4.24
CA TYR A 532 -20.68 -4.58 -3.08
C TYR A 532 -21.23 -3.17 -2.85
N ALA A 533 -20.39 -2.12 -2.93
CA ALA A 533 -20.84 -0.75 -2.73
C ALA A 533 -21.89 -0.34 -3.78
N GLU A 534 -21.72 -0.82 -5.01
CA GLU A 534 -22.64 -0.57 -6.12
C GLU A 534 -23.98 -1.30 -5.97
N ASN A 535 -23.96 -2.60 -5.69
CA ASN A 535 -25.17 -3.42 -5.52
C ASN A 535 -25.05 -4.39 -4.32
N PRO A 536 -25.33 -3.92 -3.08
CA PRO A 536 -25.16 -4.71 -1.86
C PRO A 536 -26.20 -5.83 -1.72
N ASP A 537 -27.38 -5.69 -2.34
CA ASP A 537 -28.50 -6.64 -2.23
C ASP A 537 -28.32 -7.88 -3.13
N ASN A 538 -27.22 -7.94 -3.88
CA ASN A 538 -26.94 -9.07 -4.75
C ASN A 538 -26.62 -10.33 -3.94
N ARG A 539 -27.31 -11.42 -4.25
CA ARG A 539 -27.16 -12.76 -3.64
C ARG A 539 -25.74 -13.33 -3.64
N LEU A 540 -24.84 -12.79 -4.48
CA LEU A 540 -23.44 -13.19 -4.56
C LEU A 540 -22.58 -12.66 -3.39
N PHE A 541 -23.08 -11.67 -2.64
CA PHE A 541 -22.40 -11.13 -1.48
C PHE A 541 -22.87 -11.80 -0.18
N ASP A 542 -21.95 -11.92 0.75
CA ASP A 542 -22.24 -12.46 2.08
C ASP A 542 -22.46 -11.35 3.11
N LYS A 543 -22.74 -11.75 4.35
CA LYS A 543 -22.95 -10.82 5.46
C LYS A 543 -21.64 -10.24 6.02
N THR A 544 -20.46 -10.53 5.44
CA THR A 544 -19.16 -10.15 6.04
C THR A 544 -18.97 -8.63 6.13
N ILE A 545 -19.28 -7.89 5.07
CA ILE A 545 -19.19 -6.42 5.07
C ILE A 545 -20.23 -5.79 6.00
N PRO A 546 -21.54 -6.12 5.92
CA PRO A 546 -22.53 -5.48 6.78
C PRO A 546 -22.35 -5.85 8.26
N GLU A 547 -21.94 -7.08 8.58
CA GLU A 547 -21.62 -7.50 9.96
C GLU A 547 -20.46 -6.65 10.52
N ARG A 548 -19.41 -6.43 9.72
CA ARG A 548 -18.29 -5.58 10.13
C ARG A 548 -18.71 -4.11 10.30
N LEU A 549 -19.55 -3.58 9.40
CA LEU A 549 -20.10 -2.23 9.53
C LEU A 549 -20.88 -2.08 10.84
N ASN A 550 -21.75 -3.04 11.15
CA ASN A 550 -22.56 -3.04 12.37
C ASN A 550 -21.69 -3.13 13.62
N MET A 551 -20.68 -4.02 13.64
CA MET A 551 -19.72 -4.11 14.74
C MET A 551 -18.98 -2.79 14.97
N MET A 552 -18.55 -2.10 13.91
CA MET A 552 -17.89 -0.80 14.06
C MET A 552 -18.84 0.32 14.47
N LYS A 553 -20.12 0.21 14.13
CA LYS A 553 -21.16 1.17 14.58
C LYS A 553 -21.52 0.95 16.04
N SER A 554 -21.61 -0.31 16.50
CA SER A 554 -21.81 -0.62 17.92
C SER A 554 -20.56 -0.31 18.76
N ASP A 555 -19.38 -0.59 18.22
CA ASP A 555 -18.11 -0.25 18.87
C ASP A 555 -17.80 1.24 18.78
N ARG A 556 -18.47 2.04 17.92
CA ARG A 556 -18.35 3.51 17.94
C ARG A 556 -18.88 4.13 19.24
N ASP A 557 -19.64 3.39 20.05
CA ASP A 557 -19.97 3.78 21.43
C ASP A 557 -18.83 3.49 22.44
N VAL A 558 -17.77 2.75 22.04
CA VAL A 558 -16.68 2.30 22.94
C VAL A 558 -15.25 2.55 22.39
N ILE A 559 -15.06 2.79 21.09
CA ILE A 559 -13.75 2.92 20.45
C ILE A 559 -13.56 4.33 19.92
N VAL A 560 -12.53 5.00 20.45
CA VAL A 560 -11.99 6.28 19.97
C VAL A 560 -11.74 6.17 18.45
N PRO A 561 -12.41 6.98 17.61
CA PRO A 561 -12.20 6.96 16.17
C PRO A 561 -10.74 7.24 15.84
N THR A 562 -10.18 6.53 14.86
CA THR A 562 -9.00 7.05 14.16
C THR A 562 -9.46 8.32 13.44
N PRO A 563 -8.96 9.52 13.80
CA PRO A 563 -9.54 10.75 13.32
C PRO A 563 -9.11 10.96 11.87
N ARG A 564 -10.05 10.76 10.94
CA ARG A 564 -10.04 11.45 9.65
C ARG A 564 -11.00 12.62 9.60
N SER A 565 -11.92 12.68 10.55
CA SER A 565 -12.89 13.74 10.66
C SER A 565 -12.41 14.79 11.65
N VAL A 566 -12.27 16.02 11.18
CA VAL A 566 -12.52 17.18 12.01
C VAL A 566 -13.84 16.92 12.75
N PRO A 567 -13.89 16.96 14.09
CA PRO A 567 -15.11 16.73 14.84
C PRO A 567 -16.22 17.64 14.31
N SER A 568 -17.46 17.15 14.22
CA SER A 568 -18.64 17.90 13.72
C SER A 568 -18.87 19.24 14.44
N ARG A 569 -18.26 19.43 15.62
CA ARG A 569 -18.23 20.69 16.36
C ARG A 569 -17.45 21.83 15.66
N PHE A 570 -16.67 21.53 14.63
CA PHE A 570 -15.82 22.49 13.91
C PHE A 570 -16.15 22.58 12.40
N ALA A 571 -17.28 22.02 11.96
CA ALA A 571 -17.75 22.10 10.58
C ALA A 571 -18.81 23.19 10.35
N ARG A 572 -18.69 24.34 11.03
CA ARG A 572 -19.49 25.54 10.74
C ARG A 572 -18.68 26.58 9.99
#